data_AF-A0A9P4UG68-F1
#
_entry.id   AF-A0A9P4UG68-F1
#
_cell.length_a   1.000
_cell.length_b   1.000
_cell.length_c   1.000
_cell.angle_alpha   90.00
_cell.angle_beta   90.00
_cell.angle_gamma   90.00
#
_symmetry.space_group_name_H-M   'P 1'
#
loop_
_entity.id
_entity.type
_entity.pdbx_description
1 polymer ?
#
loop_
_entity_poly.entity_id
_entity_poly.type
_entity_poly.pdbx_seq_one_letter_code
_entity_poly.pdbx_strand_id
1 'polypeptide(L)'
;MASPRPLRSLLSTATSALGAAQPAQRALVRTSACAFSTTAPSRGPEYDTEAAVRPRWQQTPPRMVAPYRVRPKPQGPEFKVNQDPRRLDEAYSRMLGPGGDKVLSDEVKWLAVTHKSFDHGKRGFNDRLAYLGRRIVSLQTSQALLNAPQVEAWPRKSDGLPLTDSYGRMPFVHPALNGLPGLTGEAKGRVLDKSRLAGLAERYGLDKVTRWTPKRADNLQSSGLESVLNTSLYAIIGALALERGGEVANKVTQDKILAPLGFTFTAD
;
A
#
# COMPACT_ATOMS: atom_id res chain seq x y z
N MET A 1 -18.80 -19.46 -50.13
CA MET A 1 -19.59 -18.77 -51.17
C MET A 1 -20.42 -17.70 -50.46
N ALA A 2 -19.86 -16.50 -50.37
CA ALA A 2 -20.36 -15.39 -49.57
C ALA A 2 -21.38 -14.55 -50.35
N SER A 3 -22.42 -14.08 -49.67
CA SER A 3 -23.48 -13.27 -50.26
C SER A 3 -23.06 -11.79 -50.37
N PRO A 4 -23.37 -11.10 -51.50
CA PRO A 4 -23.09 -9.69 -51.69
C PRO A 4 -24.34 -8.86 -51.37
N ARG A 5 -24.30 -8.02 -50.34
CA ARG A 5 -25.22 -6.88 -50.21
C ARG A 5 -24.46 -5.62 -49.77
N PRO A 6 -24.58 -4.50 -50.51
CA PRO A 6 -23.77 -3.31 -50.27
C PRO A 6 -24.31 -2.43 -49.13
N LEU A 7 -23.36 -1.84 -48.41
CA LEU A 7 -23.54 -0.79 -47.40
C LEU A 7 -24.03 0.51 -48.05
N ARG A 8 -25.05 1.15 -47.47
CA ARG A 8 -25.41 2.55 -47.78
C ARG A 8 -25.12 3.43 -46.57
N SER A 9 -24.05 4.21 -46.68
CA SER A 9 -23.80 5.40 -45.88
C SER A 9 -24.56 6.59 -46.48
N LEU A 10 -25.29 7.34 -45.66
CA LEU A 10 -25.77 8.67 -46.04
C LEU A 10 -25.12 9.70 -45.11
N LEU A 11 -24.09 10.36 -45.63
CA LEU A 11 -23.66 11.68 -45.20
C LEU A 11 -24.43 12.69 -46.05
N SER A 12 -25.02 13.70 -45.42
CA SER A 12 -25.47 14.91 -46.11
C SER A 12 -25.11 16.13 -45.28
N THR A 13 -24.41 17.03 -45.96
CA THR A 13 -23.85 18.30 -45.50
C THR A 13 -24.73 19.48 -45.90
N ALA A 14 -24.49 20.63 -45.25
CA ALA A 14 -24.87 22.01 -45.61
C ALA A 14 -26.31 22.43 -45.22
N THR A 15 -26.63 23.66 -44.80
CA THR A 15 -25.89 24.94 -44.63
C THR A 15 -26.75 25.89 -43.79
N SER A 16 -26.10 26.90 -43.20
CA SER A 16 -26.62 27.94 -42.31
C SER A 16 -27.70 28.87 -42.90
N ALA A 17 -28.53 29.45 -42.02
CA ALA A 17 -29.06 30.81 -42.14
C ALA A 17 -29.22 31.47 -40.75
N LEU A 18 -28.69 32.69 -40.65
CA LEU A 18 -28.87 33.68 -39.57
C LEU A 18 -30.36 34.11 -39.53
N GLY A 19 -31.02 34.52 -38.45
CA GLY A 19 -30.71 34.76 -37.04
C GLY A 19 -31.98 35.37 -36.39
N ALA A 20 -32.09 35.33 -35.05
CA ALA A 20 -32.88 36.26 -34.25
C ALA A 20 -32.48 36.10 -32.78
N ALA A 21 -32.11 37.21 -32.14
CA ALA A 21 -31.69 37.26 -30.75
C ALA A 21 -32.87 36.97 -29.80
N GLN A 22 -32.64 36.11 -28.81
CA GLN A 22 -33.49 35.99 -27.61
C GLN A 22 -32.60 35.92 -26.37
N PRO A 23 -33.05 36.49 -25.24
CA PRO A 23 -32.19 36.80 -24.11
C PRO A 23 -31.69 35.55 -23.41
N ALA A 24 -30.43 35.58 -23.01
CA ALA A 24 -29.78 34.54 -22.22
C ALA A 24 -30.47 34.37 -20.86
N GLN A 25 -31.43 33.45 -20.77
CA GLN A 25 -31.83 32.89 -19.50
C GLN A 25 -30.68 31.99 -19.03
N ARG A 26 -29.98 32.44 -17.99
CA ARG A 26 -29.03 31.64 -17.22
C ARG A 26 -29.79 30.46 -16.62
N ALA A 27 -29.84 29.35 -17.34
CA ALA A 27 -30.19 28.06 -16.78
C ALA A 27 -29.05 27.66 -15.83
N LEU A 28 -29.27 27.84 -14.53
CA LEU A 28 -28.47 27.20 -13.51
C LEU A 28 -28.53 25.70 -13.77
N VAL A 29 -27.42 25.14 -14.26
CA VAL A 29 -27.20 23.69 -14.31
C VAL A 29 -27.20 23.22 -12.87
N ARG A 30 -28.38 22.83 -12.40
CA ARG A 30 -28.58 22.16 -11.12
C ARG A 30 -28.04 20.75 -11.33
N THR A 31 -26.77 20.54 -10.98
CA THR A 31 -26.23 19.19 -10.84
C THR A 31 -27.12 18.46 -9.85
N SER A 32 -27.89 17.50 -10.36
CA SER A 32 -28.59 16.54 -9.53
C SER A 32 -27.51 15.75 -8.79
N ALA A 33 -27.29 16.11 -7.53
CA ALA A 33 -26.59 15.25 -6.61
C ALA A 33 -27.32 13.90 -6.61
N CYS A 34 -26.66 12.85 -7.11
CA CYS A 34 -27.10 11.48 -6.88
C CYS A 34 -27.19 11.28 -5.37
N ALA A 35 -28.40 11.33 -4.83
CA ALA A 35 -28.66 10.87 -3.49
C ALA A 35 -28.24 9.40 -3.42
N PHE A 36 -27.33 9.09 -2.51
CA PHE A 36 -27.01 7.71 -2.16
C PHE A 36 -28.32 7.00 -1.80
N SER A 37 -28.77 6.10 -2.66
CA SER A 37 -29.90 5.24 -2.37
C SER A 37 -29.46 4.26 -1.28
N THR A 38 -29.87 4.53 -0.04
CA THR A 38 -29.80 3.56 1.05
C THR A 38 -30.92 2.55 0.84
N THR A 39 -30.68 1.53 0.02
CA THR A 39 -31.50 0.34 0.06
C THR A 39 -31.32 -0.29 1.44
N ALA A 40 -32.41 -0.38 2.20
CA ALA A 40 -32.43 -1.11 3.45
C ALA A 40 -31.97 -2.56 3.18
N PRO A 41 -31.12 -3.15 4.04
CA PRO A 41 -30.70 -4.53 3.85
C PRO A 41 -31.95 -5.41 3.92
N SER A 42 -32.27 -6.05 2.79
CA SER A 42 -33.20 -7.17 2.76
C SER A 42 -32.74 -8.17 3.83
N ARG A 43 -33.61 -8.43 4.82
CA ARG A 43 -33.41 -9.50 5.80
C ARG A 43 -33.31 -10.81 5.01
N GLY A 44 -32.09 -11.25 4.73
CA GLY A 44 -31.80 -12.62 4.34
C GLY A 44 -32.16 -13.59 5.48
N PRO A 45 -32.31 -14.88 5.19
CA PRO A 45 -32.70 -15.88 6.17
C PRO A 45 -31.72 -15.93 7.36
N GLU A 46 -32.26 -16.12 8.57
CA GLU A 46 -31.63 -16.03 9.91
C GLU A 46 -30.53 -17.07 10.21
N TYR A 47 -29.68 -17.41 9.24
CA TYR A 47 -28.52 -18.30 9.43
C TYR A 47 -27.22 -17.55 9.82
N ASP A 48 -27.26 -16.22 9.91
CA ASP A 48 -26.07 -15.38 10.17
C ASP A 48 -25.83 -15.03 11.66
N THR A 49 -26.65 -15.52 12.59
CA THR A 49 -26.54 -15.16 14.02
C THR A 49 -25.33 -15.80 14.72
N GLU A 50 -24.90 -17.01 14.36
CA GLU A 50 -23.68 -17.62 14.93
C GLU A 50 -22.39 -16.99 14.37
N ALA A 51 -22.41 -16.54 13.11
CA ALA A 51 -21.27 -15.87 12.48
C ALA A 51 -20.97 -14.51 13.14
N ALA A 52 -21.90 -13.91 13.88
CA ALA A 52 -21.67 -12.65 14.58
C ALA A 52 -20.86 -12.80 15.88
N VAL A 53 -20.71 -14.01 16.43
CA VAL A 53 -20.12 -14.20 17.77
C VAL A 53 -18.59 -14.29 17.75
N ARG A 54 -17.98 -14.72 16.64
CA ARG A 54 -16.53 -14.90 16.51
C ARG A 54 -15.91 -13.82 15.62
N PRO A 55 -14.68 -13.36 15.91
CA PRO A 55 -14.06 -12.29 15.15
C PRO A 55 -13.78 -12.75 13.71
N ARG A 56 -13.90 -11.82 12.75
CA ARG A 56 -13.86 -12.12 11.31
C ARG A 56 -12.55 -12.76 10.86
N TRP A 57 -11.44 -12.47 11.54
CA TRP A 57 -10.14 -13.04 11.23
C TRP A 57 -10.02 -14.51 11.61
N GLN A 58 -10.84 -15.02 12.54
CA GLN A 58 -10.76 -16.40 13.05
C GLN A 58 -11.53 -17.38 12.18
N GLN A 59 -12.68 -16.97 11.65
CA GLN A 59 -13.58 -17.81 10.86
C GLN A 59 -13.56 -17.48 9.36
N THR A 60 -13.92 -18.47 8.55
CA THR A 60 -14.20 -18.28 7.12
C THR A 60 -15.70 -18.45 6.91
N PRO A 61 -16.40 -17.57 6.17
CA PRO A 61 -17.82 -17.71 5.94
C PRO A 61 -18.16 -19.09 5.33
N PRO A 62 -19.10 -19.86 5.91
CA PRO A 62 -19.36 -21.23 5.50
C PRO A 62 -19.82 -21.33 4.04
N ARG A 63 -20.56 -20.33 3.56
CA ARG A 63 -21.01 -20.23 2.15
C ARG A 63 -19.86 -20.13 1.14
N MET A 64 -18.65 -19.77 1.57
CA MET A 64 -17.45 -19.70 0.73
C MET A 64 -16.60 -20.98 0.80
N VAL A 65 -17.00 -21.98 1.58
CA VAL A 65 -16.28 -23.24 1.73
C VAL A 65 -16.92 -24.29 0.83
N ALA A 66 -16.11 -24.94 -0.01
CA ALA A 66 -16.58 -26.07 -0.81
C ALA A 66 -16.70 -27.32 0.09
N PRO A 67 -17.72 -28.17 -0.11
CA PRO A 67 -17.92 -29.38 0.72
C PRO A 67 -16.74 -30.35 0.69
N TYR A 68 -16.06 -30.46 -0.45
CA TYR A 68 -14.86 -31.26 -0.63
C TYR A 68 -13.84 -30.55 -1.51
N ARG A 69 -12.58 -30.95 -1.37
CA ARG A 69 -11.46 -30.39 -2.15
C ARG A 69 -11.38 -31.08 -3.51
N VAL A 70 -11.44 -30.30 -4.59
CA VAL A 70 -11.32 -30.80 -5.98
C VAL A 70 -9.87 -31.09 -6.39
N ARG A 71 -8.91 -30.30 -5.89
CA ARG A 71 -7.49 -30.45 -6.23
C ARG A 71 -6.81 -31.51 -5.35
N PRO A 72 -5.87 -32.31 -5.89
CA PRO A 72 -5.03 -33.18 -5.08
C PRO A 72 -4.35 -32.42 -3.92
N LYS A 73 -4.00 -33.14 -2.86
CA LYS A 73 -3.20 -32.58 -1.77
C LYS A 73 -1.81 -32.22 -2.33
N PRO A 74 -1.27 -31.04 -1.97
CA PRO A 74 0.06 -30.67 -2.44
C PRO A 74 1.09 -31.67 -1.87
N GLN A 75 2.06 -32.04 -2.69
CA GLN A 75 3.21 -32.83 -2.24
C GLN A 75 4.15 -31.88 -1.49
N GLY A 76 4.39 -32.14 -0.21
CA GLY A 76 5.26 -31.33 0.64
C GLY A 76 4.74 -31.24 2.08
N PRO A 77 5.54 -30.63 2.97
CA PRO A 77 5.16 -30.41 4.36
C PRO A 77 4.00 -29.42 4.46
N GLU A 78 3.17 -29.61 5.48
CA GLU A 78 2.08 -28.69 5.77
C GLU A 78 2.63 -27.36 6.33
N PHE A 79 2.20 -26.24 5.75
CA PHE A 79 2.57 -24.91 6.22
C PHE A 79 1.60 -24.46 7.33
N LYS A 80 2.07 -24.50 8.59
CA LYS A 80 1.27 -24.09 9.75
C LYS A 80 1.27 -22.57 9.89
N VAL A 81 0.07 -21.99 9.92
CA VAL A 81 -0.15 -20.55 10.10
C VAL A 81 -0.47 -20.22 11.56
N ASN A 82 -0.05 -19.04 12.03
CA ASN A 82 -0.37 -18.57 13.38
C ASN A 82 -1.88 -18.38 13.58
N GLN A 83 -2.38 -18.81 14.74
CA GLN A 83 -3.75 -18.60 15.21
C GLN A 83 -3.80 -17.90 16.57
N ASP A 84 -2.66 -17.78 17.26
CA ASP A 84 -2.60 -17.26 18.61
C ASP A 84 -2.51 -15.72 18.57
N PRO A 85 -3.47 -14.99 19.18
CA PRO A 85 -3.43 -13.52 19.21
C PRO A 85 -2.26 -12.99 20.04
N ARG A 86 -1.87 -13.69 21.10
CA ARG A 86 -0.74 -13.30 21.96
C ARG A 86 0.58 -13.17 21.19
N ARG A 87 0.83 -14.10 20.26
CA ARG A 87 2.02 -14.06 19.39
C ARG A 87 2.03 -12.84 18.47
N LEU A 88 0.84 -12.43 18.02
CA LEU A 88 0.68 -11.24 17.21
C LEU A 88 0.95 -9.98 18.05
N ASP A 89 0.40 -9.90 19.27
CA ASP A 89 0.61 -8.79 20.19
C ASP A 89 2.09 -8.61 20.55
N GLU A 90 2.81 -9.71 20.77
CA GLU A 90 4.26 -9.70 20.97
C GLU A 90 5.02 -9.12 19.77
N ALA A 91 4.61 -9.45 18.54
CA ALA A 91 5.23 -8.90 17.33
C ALA A 91 4.96 -7.39 17.18
N TYR A 92 3.74 -6.94 17.47
CA TYR A 92 3.40 -5.51 17.47
C TYR A 92 4.15 -4.76 18.56
N SER A 93 4.27 -5.33 19.76
CA SER A 93 5.05 -4.75 20.86
C SER A 93 6.54 -4.65 20.53
N ARG A 94 7.09 -5.66 19.83
CA ARG A 94 8.49 -5.63 19.37
C ARG A 94 8.73 -4.55 18.32
N MET A 95 7.79 -4.37 17.40
CA MET A 95 7.92 -3.41 16.30
C MET A 95 7.66 -1.97 16.75
N LEU A 96 6.54 -1.72 17.43
CA LEU A 96 6.09 -0.37 17.79
C LEU A 96 6.66 0.09 19.15
N GLY A 97 7.14 -0.84 19.98
CA GLY A 97 7.62 -0.57 21.32
C GLY A 97 6.56 -0.84 22.41
N PRO A 98 6.81 -0.40 23.65
CA PRO A 98 5.90 -0.63 24.77
C PRO A 98 4.49 -0.09 24.47
N GLY A 99 3.46 -0.95 24.63
CA GLY A 99 2.07 -0.60 24.32
C GLY A 99 1.69 -0.67 22.84
N GLY A 100 2.58 -1.17 21.97
CA GLY A 100 2.34 -1.36 20.54
C GLY A 100 1.13 -2.24 20.21
N ASP A 101 0.84 -3.21 21.08
CA ASP A 101 -0.31 -4.12 21.00
C ASP A 101 -1.67 -3.41 21.07
N LYS A 102 -1.74 -2.24 21.73
CA LYS A 102 -2.96 -1.46 21.93
C LYS A 102 -3.14 -0.34 20.90
N VAL A 103 -2.14 -0.13 20.05
CA VAL A 103 -2.19 0.96 19.06
C VAL A 103 -3.22 0.65 17.98
N LEU A 104 -3.35 -0.60 17.56
CA LEU A 104 -4.34 -1.01 16.57
C LEU A 104 -5.43 -1.89 17.18
N SER A 105 -6.64 -1.80 16.63
CA SER A 105 -7.72 -2.73 16.96
C SER A 105 -7.36 -4.18 16.59
N ASP A 106 -7.87 -5.17 17.32
CA ASP A 106 -7.53 -6.58 17.09
C ASP A 106 -7.84 -7.03 15.67
N GLU A 107 -8.97 -6.63 15.11
CA GLU A 107 -9.33 -6.97 13.73
C GLU A 107 -8.35 -6.39 12.73
N VAL A 108 -7.92 -5.13 12.93
CA VAL A 108 -6.98 -4.46 12.03
C VAL A 108 -5.57 -5.02 12.16
N LYS A 109 -5.15 -5.45 13.36
CA LYS A 109 -3.88 -6.16 13.57
C LYS A 109 -3.79 -7.41 12.69
N TRP A 110 -4.86 -8.21 12.67
CA TRP A 110 -4.93 -9.40 11.82
C TRP A 110 -5.08 -9.07 10.34
N LEU A 111 -5.85 -8.04 10.01
CA LEU A 111 -6.04 -7.59 8.63
C LEU A 111 -4.72 -7.17 8.00
N ALA A 112 -3.89 -6.40 8.72
CA ALA A 112 -2.60 -5.91 8.24
C ALA A 112 -1.56 -7.03 8.03
N VAL A 113 -1.67 -8.11 8.80
CA VAL A 113 -0.71 -9.24 8.82
C VAL A 113 -1.19 -10.43 7.98
N THR A 114 -2.41 -10.37 7.41
CA THR A 114 -2.94 -11.41 6.53
C THR A 114 -2.72 -11.05 5.06
N HIS A 115 -1.96 -11.89 4.36
CA HIS A 115 -1.69 -11.74 2.93
C HIS A 115 -2.81 -12.34 2.06
N LYS A 116 -3.00 -11.83 0.84
CA LYS A 116 -4.04 -12.28 -0.11
C LYS A 116 -3.99 -13.78 -0.46
N SER A 117 -2.80 -14.40 -0.40
CA SER A 117 -2.68 -15.84 -0.67
C SER A 117 -3.25 -16.72 0.44
N PHE A 118 -3.52 -16.17 1.63
CA PHE A 118 -4.12 -16.91 2.73
C PHE A 118 -5.62 -17.15 2.46
N ASP A 119 -6.05 -18.40 2.60
CA ASP A 119 -7.45 -18.84 2.42
C ASP A 119 -8.10 -18.28 1.14
N HIS A 120 -7.32 -18.15 0.06
CA HIS A 120 -7.74 -17.56 -1.23
C HIS A 120 -8.34 -16.15 -1.12
N GLY A 121 -7.95 -15.37 -0.09
CA GLY A 121 -8.48 -14.03 0.14
C GLY A 121 -9.96 -14.02 0.58
N LYS A 122 -10.49 -15.14 1.10
CA LYS A 122 -11.85 -15.19 1.66
C LYS A 122 -11.99 -14.37 2.93
N ARG A 123 -10.89 -14.23 3.68
CA ARG A 123 -10.78 -13.32 4.82
C ARG A 123 -10.20 -11.98 4.36
N GLY A 124 -10.35 -10.95 5.19
CA GLY A 124 -9.73 -9.66 4.93
C GLY A 124 -8.21 -9.80 4.76
N PHE A 125 -7.65 -9.12 3.77
CA PHE A 125 -6.23 -9.13 3.44
C PHE A 125 -5.67 -7.71 3.27
N ASN A 126 -4.35 -7.60 3.32
CA ASN A 126 -3.64 -6.35 3.58
C ASN A 126 -3.33 -5.46 2.36
N ASP A 127 -3.65 -5.86 1.12
CA ASP A 127 -3.25 -5.16 -0.11
C ASP A 127 -3.54 -3.65 -0.11
N ARG A 128 -4.74 -3.23 0.32
CA ARG A 128 -5.14 -1.81 0.32
C ARG A 128 -4.39 -1.00 1.38
N LEU A 129 -4.19 -1.58 2.56
CA LEU A 129 -3.41 -0.96 3.62
C LEU A 129 -1.94 -0.84 3.19
N ALA A 130 -1.40 -1.90 2.58
CA ALA A 130 -0.05 -1.91 2.05
C ALA A 130 0.16 -0.86 0.95
N TYR A 131 -0.84 -0.67 0.08
CA TYR A 131 -0.79 0.39 -0.94
C TYR A 131 -0.59 1.77 -0.31
N LEU A 132 -1.39 2.11 0.70
CA LEU A 132 -1.30 3.40 1.40
C LEU A 132 0.03 3.52 2.14
N GLY A 133 0.39 2.51 2.95
CA GLY A 133 1.63 2.53 3.72
C GLY A 133 2.87 2.61 2.85
N ARG A 134 2.88 1.95 1.68
CA ARG A 134 3.96 2.09 0.70
C ARG A 134 4.15 3.54 0.25
N ARG A 135 3.06 4.31 0.07
CA ARG A 135 3.14 5.74 -0.29
C ARG A 135 3.71 6.58 0.85
N ILE A 136 3.29 6.32 2.09
CA ILE A 136 3.79 7.01 3.28
C ILE A 136 5.29 6.76 3.45
N VAL A 137 5.71 5.49 3.48
CA VAL A 137 7.14 5.13 3.62
C VAL A 137 7.96 5.70 2.46
N SER A 138 7.44 5.64 1.24
CA SER A 138 8.04 6.26 0.05
C SER A 138 8.25 7.77 0.22
N LEU A 139 7.27 8.49 0.76
CA LEU A 139 7.36 9.94 0.99
C LEU A 139 8.35 10.26 2.11
N GLN A 140 8.26 9.56 3.23
CA GLN A 140 9.18 9.74 4.36
C GLN A 140 10.62 9.44 3.98
N THR A 141 10.86 8.42 3.14
CA THR A 141 12.19 8.15 2.59
C THR A 141 12.68 9.29 1.72
N SER A 142 11.81 9.86 0.88
CA SER A 142 12.17 11.02 0.05
C SER A 142 12.52 12.23 0.90
N GLN A 143 11.77 12.50 1.97
CA GLN A 143 12.08 13.57 2.93
C GLN A 143 13.41 13.31 3.66
N ALA A 144 13.64 12.08 4.11
CA ALA A 144 14.88 11.70 4.77
C ALA A 144 16.10 11.85 3.85
N LEU A 145 15.97 11.50 2.57
CA LEU A 145 17.03 11.70 1.57
C LEU A 145 17.31 13.18 1.31
N LEU A 146 16.27 14.03 1.26
CA LEU A 146 16.44 15.48 1.10
C LEU A 146 17.20 16.10 2.28
N ASN A 147 16.96 15.61 3.49
CA ASN A 147 17.58 16.12 4.72
C ASN A 147 18.91 15.45 5.05
N ALA A 148 19.24 14.33 4.42
CA ALA A 148 20.49 13.63 4.66
C ALA A 148 21.68 14.44 4.14
N PRO A 149 22.82 14.46 4.87
CA PRO A 149 24.03 15.10 4.40
C PRO A 149 24.50 14.42 3.12
N GLN A 150 24.44 15.13 2.00
CA GLN A 150 24.84 14.60 0.69
C GLN A 150 26.35 14.67 0.53
N VAL A 151 26.99 13.52 0.30
CA VAL A 151 28.39 13.45 -0.14
C VAL A 151 28.53 14.03 -1.56
N GLU A 152 27.51 13.80 -2.40
CA GLU A 152 27.37 14.37 -3.74
C GLU A 152 26.53 15.65 -3.71
N ALA A 153 27.01 16.67 -3.01
CA ALA A 153 26.57 18.03 -3.29
C ALA A 153 26.96 18.39 -4.74
N TRP A 154 26.26 19.36 -5.35
CA TRP A 154 26.57 19.91 -6.67
C TRP A 154 28.08 19.92 -6.95
N PRO A 155 28.57 19.40 -8.10
CA PRO A 155 30.00 19.28 -8.33
C PRO A 155 30.67 20.64 -8.10
N ARG A 156 31.63 20.69 -7.18
CA ARG A 156 32.39 21.90 -6.83
C ARG A 156 33.81 21.77 -7.35
N LYS A 157 34.38 22.88 -7.78
CA LYS A 157 35.83 22.99 -8.00
C LYS A 157 36.55 22.89 -6.65
N SER A 158 37.88 22.69 -6.69
CA SER A 158 38.76 22.77 -5.51
C SER A 158 38.52 24.02 -4.68
N ASP A 159 38.11 25.10 -5.33
CA ASP A 159 37.95 26.44 -4.75
C ASP A 159 36.55 26.65 -4.15
N GLY A 160 35.71 25.60 -4.08
CA GLY A 160 34.36 25.64 -3.53
C GLY A 160 33.29 26.24 -4.45
N LEU A 161 33.68 26.77 -5.61
CA LEU A 161 32.76 27.29 -6.63
C LEU A 161 32.02 26.15 -7.35
N PRO A 162 30.75 26.36 -7.77
CA PRO A 162 30.02 25.37 -8.54
C PRO A 162 30.70 25.12 -9.89
N LEU A 163 30.80 23.84 -10.28
CA LEU A 163 31.33 23.43 -11.56
C LEU A 163 30.37 23.84 -12.67
N THR A 164 30.94 24.37 -13.76
CA THR A 164 30.19 24.71 -14.96
C THR A 164 29.78 23.45 -15.71
N ASP A 165 28.55 23.41 -16.19
CA ASP A 165 28.08 22.37 -17.11
C ASP A 165 28.86 22.40 -18.44
N SER A 166 28.72 21.35 -19.24
CA SER A 166 29.24 21.19 -20.61
C SER A 166 28.94 22.37 -21.55
N TYR A 167 27.88 23.13 -21.28
CA TYR A 167 27.51 24.35 -22.02
C TYR A 167 27.98 25.65 -21.34
N GLY A 168 28.88 25.59 -20.36
CA GLY A 168 29.39 26.75 -19.63
C GLY A 168 28.39 27.39 -18.66
N ARG A 169 27.26 26.73 -18.38
CA ARG A 169 26.21 27.23 -17.47
C ARG A 169 26.60 26.98 -16.02
N MET A 170 26.28 27.93 -15.14
CA MET A 170 26.44 27.77 -13.70
C MET A 170 25.10 27.36 -13.07
N PRO A 171 25.06 26.33 -12.20
CA PRO A 171 23.84 25.95 -11.50
C PRO A 171 23.44 27.03 -10.50
N PHE A 172 22.14 27.24 -10.34
CA PHE A 172 21.60 28.13 -9.32
C PHE A 172 21.79 27.50 -7.93
N VAL A 173 22.54 28.18 -7.06
CA VAL A 173 22.85 27.69 -5.71
C VAL A 173 21.88 28.35 -4.72
N HIS A 174 21.04 27.54 -4.10
CA HIS A 174 20.13 27.99 -3.04
C HIS A 174 20.05 26.93 -1.93
N PRO A 175 20.02 27.32 -0.64
CA PRO A 175 20.00 26.37 0.48
C PRO A 175 18.91 25.30 0.38
N ALA A 176 17.71 25.68 -0.08
CA ALA A 176 16.58 24.77 -0.26
C ALA A 176 16.78 23.71 -1.37
N LEU A 177 17.76 23.88 -2.27
CA LEU A 177 18.04 22.96 -3.38
C LEU A 177 19.21 22.00 -3.07
N ASN A 178 19.87 22.16 -1.92
CA ASN A 178 21.08 21.39 -1.58
C ASN A 178 20.81 19.87 -1.46
N GLY A 179 19.63 19.47 -1.01
CA GLY A 179 19.25 18.07 -0.84
C GLY A 179 18.72 17.39 -2.10
N LEU A 180 18.36 18.15 -3.14
CA LEU A 180 17.74 17.60 -4.35
C LEU A 180 18.59 16.59 -5.10
N PRO A 181 19.93 16.74 -5.23
CA PRO A 181 20.77 15.76 -5.91
C PRO A 181 20.70 14.36 -5.29
N GLY A 182 20.46 14.26 -3.97
CA GLY A 182 20.29 12.99 -3.27
C GLY A 182 18.96 12.29 -3.51
N LEU A 183 17.95 13.01 -4.02
CA LEU A 183 16.61 12.49 -4.27
C LEU A 183 16.54 11.82 -5.66
N THR A 184 17.31 10.75 -5.84
CA THR A 184 17.22 9.92 -7.06
C THR A 184 16.31 8.71 -6.85
N GLY A 185 15.72 8.22 -7.94
CA GLY A 185 14.94 6.98 -7.92
C GLY A 185 15.79 5.78 -7.47
N GLU A 186 17.07 5.77 -7.83
CA GLU A 186 18.03 4.76 -7.40
C GLU A 186 18.33 4.83 -5.91
N ALA A 187 18.63 6.02 -5.37
CA ALA A 187 18.88 6.20 -3.94
C ALA A 187 17.69 5.70 -3.11
N LYS A 188 16.48 6.08 -3.54
CA LYS A 188 15.24 5.60 -2.92
C LYS A 188 15.06 4.10 -3.05
N GLY A 189 15.35 3.53 -4.22
CA GLY A 189 15.28 2.08 -4.46
C GLY A 189 16.27 1.30 -3.59
N ARG A 190 17.49 1.82 -3.38
CA ARG A 190 18.52 1.22 -2.50
C ARG A 190 18.12 1.26 -1.02
N VAL A 191 17.43 2.32 -0.58
CA VAL A 191 16.90 2.41 0.78
C VAL A 191 15.73 1.45 0.99
N LEU A 192 14.76 1.46 0.07
CA LEU A 192 13.54 0.65 0.14
C LEU A 192 13.68 -0.70 -0.57
N ASP A 193 14.90 -1.24 -0.59
CA ASP A 193 15.14 -2.53 -1.20
C ASP A 193 14.36 -3.63 -0.46
N LYS A 194 13.81 -4.56 -1.25
CA LYS A 194 12.92 -5.59 -0.75
C LYS A 194 13.61 -6.51 0.25
N SER A 195 14.90 -6.84 0.03
CA SER A 195 15.66 -7.71 0.93
C SER A 195 15.92 -7.04 2.29
N ARG A 196 16.24 -5.73 2.28
CA ARG A 196 16.46 -4.94 3.49
C ARG A 196 15.19 -4.81 4.34
N LEU A 197 14.06 -4.52 3.69
CA LEU A 197 12.77 -4.40 4.37
C LEU A 197 12.26 -5.74 4.89
N ALA A 198 12.49 -6.83 4.15
CA ALA A 198 12.17 -8.17 4.61
C ALA A 198 13.02 -8.54 5.84
N GLY A 199 14.34 -8.32 5.80
CA GLY A 199 15.22 -8.57 6.94
C GLY A 199 14.85 -7.73 8.17
N LEU A 200 14.36 -6.50 7.98
CA LEU A 200 13.82 -5.68 9.07
C LEU A 200 12.53 -6.28 9.65
N ALA A 201 11.60 -6.70 8.80
CA ALA A 201 10.36 -7.36 9.21
C ALA A 201 10.61 -8.67 9.98
N GLU A 202 11.61 -9.45 9.57
CA GLU A 202 12.07 -10.66 10.28
C GLU A 202 12.60 -10.33 11.68
N ARG A 203 13.38 -9.25 11.83
CA ARG A 203 13.86 -8.80 13.16
C ARG A 203 12.71 -8.44 14.09
N TYR A 204 11.60 -7.93 13.56
CA TYR A 204 10.38 -7.68 14.32
C TYR A 204 9.54 -8.95 14.60
N GLY A 205 9.87 -10.07 13.96
CA GLY A 205 9.21 -11.36 14.11
C GLY A 205 7.94 -11.50 13.27
N LEU A 206 7.82 -10.73 12.18
CA LEU A 206 6.66 -10.81 11.28
C LEU A 206 6.60 -12.14 10.51
N ASP A 207 7.75 -12.77 10.26
CA ASP A 207 7.87 -14.10 9.64
C ASP A 207 7.02 -15.19 10.32
N LYS A 208 6.90 -15.13 11.65
CA LYS A 208 6.18 -16.13 12.44
C LYS A 208 4.68 -15.85 12.56
N VAL A 209 4.26 -14.61 12.37
CA VAL A 209 2.86 -14.19 12.60
C VAL A 209 2.10 -13.92 11.30
N THR A 210 2.80 -13.59 10.21
CA THR A 210 2.17 -13.32 8.92
C THR A 210 1.44 -14.54 8.39
N ARG A 211 0.16 -14.34 8.03
CA ARG A 211 -0.71 -15.39 7.51
C ARG A 211 -0.67 -15.38 6.01
N TRP A 212 -0.09 -16.41 5.42
CA TRP A 212 0.03 -16.56 3.97
C TRP A 212 0.12 -18.03 3.59
N THR A 213 -0.03 -18.30 2.29
CA THR A 213 0.18 -19.64 1.71
C THR A 213 1.39 -19.57 0.77
N PRO A 214 2.50 -20.25 1.08
CA PRO A 214 3.66 -20.30 0.19
C PRO A 214 3.38 -21.18 -1.04
N LYS A 215 4.08 -20.91 -2.15
CA LYS A 215 4.03 -21.76 -3.34
C LYS A 215 4.65 -23.14 -3.07
N ARG A 216 5.76 -23.17 -2.33
CA ARG A 216 6.48 -24.36 -1.87
C ARG A 216 6.81 -24.21 -0.39
N ALA A 217 6.31 -25.12 0.44
CA ALA A 217 6.57 -25.08 1.88
C ALA A 217 8.04 -25.39 2.22
N ASP A 218 8.75 -26.16 1.38
CA ASP A 218 10.17 -26.48 1.57
C ASP A 218 11.12 -25.29 1.36
N ASN A 219 10.71 -24.32 0.53
CA ASN A 219 11.54 -23.18 0.16
C ASN A 219 10.69 -21.91 0.15
N LEU A 220 10.68 -21.24 1.30
CA LEU A 220 9.87 -20.04 1.54
C LEU A 220 10.42 -18.82 0.78
N GLN A 221 11.74 -18.72 0.64
CA GLN A 221 12.41 -17.61 -0.04
C GLN A 221 11.97 -17.55 -1.51
N SER A 222 12.08 -18.67 -2.24
CA SER A 222 11.61 -18.77 -3.64
C SER A 222 10.09 -18.62 -3.78
N SER A 223 9.34 -18.88 -2.69
CA SER A 223 7.89 -18.69 -2.63
C SER A 223 7.47 -17.23 -2.46
N GLY A 224 8.42 -16.31 -2.32
CA GLY A 224 8.17 -14.88 -2.22
C GLY A 224 8.00 -14.34 -0.80
N LEU A 225 8.56 -15.02 0.20
CA LEU A 225 8.51 -14.63 1.62
C LEU A 225 8.81 -13.14 1.82
N GLU A 226 9.92 -12.65 1.26
CA GLU A 226 10.30 -11.23 1.37
C GLU A 226 9.22 -10.26 0.88
N SER A 227 8.48 -10.63 -0.17
CA SER A 227 7.42 -9.78 -0.71
C SER A 227 6.27 -9.71 0.28
N VAL A 228 5.94 -10.84 0.89
CA VAL A 228 4.86 -10.97 1.86
C VAL A 228 5.18 -10.20 3.13
N LEU A 229 6.42 -10.27 3.61
CA LEU A 229 6.89 -9.51 4.77
C LEU A 229 6.90 -8.01 4.50
N ASN A 230 7.42 -7.60 3.34
CA ASN A 230 7.44 -6.18 2.96
C ASN A 230 6.01 -5.61 2.84
N THR A 231 5.09 -6.33 2.19
CA THR A 231 3.67 -5.94 2.12
C THR A 231 3.04 -5.83 3.51
N SER A 232 3.36 -6.75 4.42
CA SER A 232 2.86 -6.71 5.80
C SER A 232 3.39 -5.50 6.57
N LEU A 233 4.69 -5.19 6.44
CA LEU A 233 5.31 -4.01 7.04
C LEU A 233 4.60 -2.73 6.56
N TYR A 234 4.41 -2.58 5.25
CA TYR A 234 3.67 -1.44 4.70
C TYR A 234 2.22 -1.40 5.17
N ALA A 235 1.55 -2.55 5.25
CA ALA A 235 0.16 -2.59 5.69
C ALA A 235 -0.02 -2.10 7.13
N ILE A 236 0.93 -2.40 8.02
CA ILE A 236 0.85 -1.91 9.40
C ILE A 236 0.97 -0.39 9.43
N ILE A 237 1.89 0.21 8.67
CA ILE A 237 2.01 1.68 8.57
C ILE A 237 0.73 2.29 7.96
N GLY A 238 0.15 1.65 6.95
CA GLY A 238 -1.12 2.09 6.36
C GLY A 238 -2.29 2.01 7.34
N ALA A 239 -2.34 0.98 8.17
CA ALA A 239 -3.34 0.85 9.24
C ALA A 239 -3.17 1.94 10.30
N LEU A 240 -1.93 2.21 10.74
CA LEU A 240 -1.63 3.27 11.70
C LEU A 240 -2.08 4.65 11.19
N ALA A 241 -1.83 4.93 9.91
CA ALA A 241 -2.22 6.19 9.31
C ALA A 241 -3.75 6.41 9.31
N LEU A 242 -4.53 5.34 9.16
CA LEU A 242 -5.99 5.41 9.16
C LEU A 242 -6.60 5.43 10.56
N GLU A 243 -6.04 4.69 11.54
CA GLU A 243 -6.59 4.64 12.90
C GLU A 243 -6.06 5.78 13.81
N ARG A 244 -4.80 6.17 13.67
CA ARG A 244 -4.11 7.12 14.56
C ARG A 244 -3.69 8.42 13.89
N GLY A 245 -3.84 8.50 12.57
CA GLY A 245 -3.51 9.69 11.78
C GLY A 245 -2.09 9.66 11.19
N GLY A 246 -1.88 10.56 10.24
CA GLY A 246 -0.64 10.64 9.46
C GLY A 246 0.59 11.03 10.28
N GLU A 247 0.44 11.88 11.30
CA GLU A 247 1.56 12.32 12.15
C GLU A 247 2.19 11.14 12.90
N VAL A 248 1.36 10.33 13.57
CA VAL A 248 1.82 9.13 14.29
C VAL A 248 2.46 8.14 13.33
N ALA A 249 1.86 7.91 12.16
CA ALA A 249 2.41 7.02 11.15
C ALA A 249 3.77 7.51 10.60
N ASN A 250 3.96 8.81 10.45
CA ASN A 250 5.22 9.40 10.01
C ASN A 250 6.31 9.19 11.06
N LYS A 251 6.04 9.50 12.34
CA LYS A 251 6.98 9.28 13.45
C LYS A 251 7.38 7.80 13.54
N VAL A 252 6.41 6.89 13.53
CA VAL A 252 6.67 5.44 13.55
C VAL A 252 7.50 5.00 12.33
N THR A 253 7.23 5.55 11.15
CA THR A 253 8.02 5.23 9.95
C THR A 253 9.48 5.68 10.10
N GLN A 254 9.70 6.88 10.62
CA GLN A 254 11.05 7.41 10.87
C GLN A 254 11.78 6.55 11.90
N ASP A 255 11.16 6.27 13.04
CA ASP A 255 11.79 5.57 14.16
C ASP A 255 11.98 4.06 13.93
N LYS A 256 10.99 3.41 13.33
CA LYS A 256 10.94 1.94 13.24
C LYS A 256 11.30 1.40 11.87
N ILE A 257 11.35 2.23 10.82
CA ILE A 257 11.78 1.80 9.48
C ILE A 257 13.05 2.52 9.07
N LEU A 258 13.05 3.85 9.02
CA LEU A 258 14.17 4.60 8.44
C LEU A 258 15.40 4.65 9.36
N ALA A 259 15.21 4.79 10.68
CA ALA A 259 16.32 4.82 11.62
C ALA A 259 17.13 3.51 11.65
N PRO A 260 16.49 2.31 11.71
CA PRO A 260 17.20 1.03 11.54
C PRO A 260 17.90 0.87 10.18
N LEU A 261 17.50 1.62 9.16
CA LEU A 261 18.11 1.61 7.83
C LEU A 261 19.28 2.61 7.69
N GLY A 262 19.59 3.38 8.74
CA GLY A 262 20.75 4.26 8.83
C GLY A 262 20.46 5.76 8.79
N PHE A 263 19.18 6.17 8.83
CA PHE A 263 18.84 7.59 8.89
C PHE A 263 18.78 8.09 10.34
N THR A 264 19.19 9.33 10.56
CA THR A 264 19.06 9.99 11.87
C THR A 264 18.02 11.10 11.76
N PHE A 265 17.09 11.11 12.70
CA PHE A 265 16.07 12.16 12.82
C PHE A 265 16.32 12.91 14.13
N THR A 266 16.25 14.24 14.10
CA THR A 266 16.21 15.03 15.32
C THR A 266 14.84 14.83 15.95
N ALA A 267 14.81 14.41 17.22
CA ALA A 267 13.56 14.37 17.96
C ALA A 267 13.16 15.82 18.29
N ASP A 268 12.05 16.27 17.73
CA ASP A 268 11.35 17.49 18.13
C ASP A 268 10.57 17.27 19.43
#